data_AF-A0A929HZ81-F1
#
_entry.id   AF-A0A929HZ81-F1
#
_cell.length_a   1.000
_cell.length_b   1.000
_cell.length_c   1.000
_cell.angle_alpha   90.00
_cell.angle_beta   90.00
_cell.angle_gamma   90.00
#
_symmetry.space_group_name_H-M   'P 1'
#
loop_
_entity.id
_entity.type
_entity.pdbx_description
1 polymer ?
#
loop_
_entity_poly.entity_id
_entity_poly.type
_entity_poly.pdbx_seq_one_letter_code
_entity_poly.pdbx_strand_id
1 'polypeptide(L)'
;MKIFEGASRIEEKLKNPVVAIGNFDGVHLGHQAIFRKVIERANKIGGLSVVYTFDPHPLKVLQADRFFPLITTREEKERVIEWTGIDVLISEKFTKEFAQLSTDEFVKEVLCNKVQAKEVFIGPDYRFGRGRKGTTDLLRS
;
A
#
# COMPACT_ATOMS: atom_id res chain seq x y z
N MET A 1 0.53 -2.84 -15.70
CA MET A 1 -0.03 -2.33 -14.42
C MET A 1 -0.30 -0.83 -14.54
N LYS A 2 -1.41 -0.29 -13.98
CA LYS A 2 -1.66 1.16 -13.89
C LYS A 2 -1.00 1.73 -12.64
N ILE A 3 -0.34 2.89 -12.73
CA ILE A 3 0.37 3.51 -11.62
C ILE A 3 -0.25 4.88 -11.29
N PHE A 4 -0.51 5.13 -10.01
CA PHE A 4 -0.95 6.42 -9.48
C PHE A 4 0.06 6.96 -8.46
N GLU A 5 0.49 8.22 -8.63
CA GLU A 5 1.32 8.96 -7.67
C GLU A 5 0.45 9.50 -6.52
N GLY A 6 -0.04 8.58 -5.69
CA GLY A 6 -0.88 8.85 -4.52
C GLY A 6 -2.38 8.73 -4.77
N ALA A 7 -3.12 8.47 -3.68
CA ALA A 7 -4.54 8.14 -3.75
C ALA A 7 -5.41 9.31 -4.23
N SER A 8 -4.94 10.55 -4.08
CA SER A 8 -5.65 11.74 -4.58
C SER A 8 -5.62 11.89 -6.10
N ARG A 9 -4.78 11.13 -6.80
CA ARG A 9 -4.65 11.15 -8.27
C ARG A 9 -5.53 10.09 -8.95
N ILE A 10 -6.33 9.37 -8.18
CA ILE A 10 -7.30 8.42 -8.72
C ILE A 10 -8.48 9.21 -9.27
N GLU A 11 -8.51 9.38 -10.59
CA GLU A 11 -9.57 10.12 -11.29
C GLU A 11 -10.74 9.25 -11.71
N GLU A 12 -10.57 7.92 -11.69
CA GLU A 12 -11.57 6.94 -12.09
C GLU A 12 -11.91 6.00 -10.95
N LYS A 13 -13.12 5.43 -10.97
CA LYS A 13 -13.53 4.45 -9.97
C LYS A 13 -12.82 3.12 -10.22
N LEU A 14 -12.00 2.70 -9.25
CA LEU A 14 -11.44 1.35 -9.24
C LEU A 14 -12.55 0.34 -8.90
N LYS A 15 -12.72 -0.70 -9.74
CA LYS A 15 -13.77 -1.71 -9.56
C LYS A 15 -13.40 -2.66 -8.43
N ASN A 16 -14.23 -2.72 -7.37
CA ASN A 16 -14.07 -3.62 -6.20
C ASN A 16 -12.60 -3.81 -5.76
N PRO A 17 -11.90 -2.75 -5.34
CA PRO A 17 -10.45 -2.79 -5.14
C PRO A 17 -10.07 -3.69 -3.96
N VAL A 18 -9.19 -4.66 -4.18
CA VAL A 18 -8.60 -5.47 -3.12
C VAL A 18 -7.17 -4.99 -2.92
N VAL A 19 -6.86 -4.45 -1.74
CA VAL A 19 -5.67 -3.62 -1.53
C VAL A 19 -4.66 -4.34 -0.63
N ALA A 20 -3.44 -4.57 -1.11
CA ALA A 20 -2.28 -4.85 -0.27
C ALA A 20 -1.63 -3.54 0.18
N ILE A 21 -1.41 -3.31 1.48
CA ILE A 21 -0.73 -2.09 1.97
C ILE A 21 0.63 -2.46 2.59
N GLY A 22 1.69 -1.75 2.19
CA GLY A 22 3.03 -1.97 2.72
C GLY A 22 4.14 -1.23 1.98
N ASN A 23 5.34 -1.21 2.59
CA ASN A 23 6.51 -0.58 1.97
C ASN A 23 7.07 -1.40 0.80
N PHE A 24 6.91 -2.73 0.86
CA PHE A 24 7.26 -3.70 -0.17
C PHE A 24 8.70 -3.59 -0.73
N ASP A 25 9.65 -3.08 0.06
CA ASP A 25 11.05 -3.02 -0.35
C ASP A 25 11.61 -4.43 -0.61
N GLY A 26 12.32 -4.61 -1.71
CA GLY A 26 12.85 -5.90 -2.16
C GLY A 26 11.83 -6.90 -2.69
N VAL A 27 10.52 -6.67 -2.52
CA VAL A 27 9.42 -7.54 -3.00
C VAL A 27 9.70 -9.04 -2.80
N HIS A 28 10.19 -9.39 -1.61
CA HIS A 28 10.58 -10.77 -1.27
C HIS A 28 9.38 -11.74 -1.27
N LEU A 29 9.65 -13.05 -1.12
CA LEU A 29 8.62 -14.10 -1.18
C LEU A 29 7.40 -13.87 -0.27
N GLY A 30 7.59 -13.28 0.92
CA GLY A 30 6.49 -12.89 1.80
C GLY A 30 5.54 -11.86 1.18
N HIS A 31 6.07 -10.83 0.52
CA HIS A 31 5.28 -9.82 -0.18
C HIS A 31 4.55 -10.45 -1.37
N GLN A 32 5.24 -11.29 -2.15
CA GLN A 32 4.64 -12.00 -3.28
C GLN A 32 3.51 -12.95 -2.83
N ALA A 33 3.59 -13.53 -1.64
CA ALA A 33 2.49 -14.31 -1.07
C ALA A 33 1.26 -13.45 -0.75
N ILE A 34 1.43 -12.21 -0.29
CA ILE A 34 0.34 -11.26 -0.09
C ILE A 34 -0.27 -10.87 -1.44
N PHE A 35 0.55 -10.55 -2.43
CA PHE A 35 0.09 -10.16 -3.77
C PHE A 35 -0.73 -11.27 -4.42
N ARG A 36 -0.27 -12.53 -4.36
CA ARG A 36 -1.05 -13.68 -4.85
C ARG A 36 -2.45 -13.76 -4.23
N LYS A 37 -2.56 -13.61 -2.91
CA LYS A 37 -3.86 -13.61 -2.22
C LYS A 37 -4.77 -12.47 -2.68
N VAL A 38 -4.20 -11.28 -2.86
CA VAL A 38 -4.93 -10.09 -3.32
C VAL A 38 -5.42 -10.27 -4.76
N ILE A 39 -4.58 -10.79 -5.65
CA ILE A 39 -4.92 -11.12 -7.05
C ILE A 39 -6.04 -12.17 -7.10
N GLU A 40 -5.86 -13.29 -6.39
CA GLU A 40 -6.89 -14.34 -6.32
C GLU A 40 -8.22 -13.81 -5.80
N ARG A 41 -8.18 -12.94 -4.79
CA ARG A 41 -9.40 -12.38 -4.19
C ARG A 41 -10.08 -11.38 -5.11
N ALA A 42 -9.32 -10.48 -5.74
CA ALA A 42 -9.83 -9.53 -6.72
C ALA A 42 -10.53 -10.28 -7.87
N ASN A 43 -9.90 -11.31 -8.42
CA ASN A 43 -10.49 -12.15 -9.47
C ASN A 43 -11.80 -12.80 -9.02
N LYS A 44 -11.86 -13.36 -7.80
CA LYS A 44 -13.08 -13.98 -7.25
C LYS A 44 -14.26 -13.02 -7.11
N ILE A 45 -14.01 -11.73 -6.89
CA ILE A 45 -15.07 -10.71 -6.74
C ILE A 45 -15.23 -9.84 -8.00
N GLY A 46 -14.56 -10.20 -9.10
CA GLY A 46 -14.55 -9.45 -10.36
C GLY A 46 -14.06 -8.01 -10.20
N GLY A 47 -13.08 -7.79 -9.32
CA GLY A 47 -12.47 -6.50 -8.99
C GLY A 47 -11.03 -6.35 -9.48
N LEU A 48 -10.34 -5.32 -8.97
CA LEU A 48 -8.94 -5.01 -9.28
C LEU A 48 -8.04 -5.30 -8.09
N SER A 49 -6.89 -5.91 -8.37
CA SER A 49 -5.81 -6.08 -7.40
C SER A 49 -4.98 -4.80 -7.30
N VAL A 50 -4.80 -4.31 -6.08
CA VAL A 50 -4.15 -3.03 -5.83
C VAL A 50 -3.02 -3.20 -4.84
N VAL A 51 -1.85 -2.65 -5.15
CA VAL A 51 -0.77 -2.44 -4.18
C VAL A 51 -0.75 -0.96 -3.80
N TYR A 52 -0.84 -0.69 -2.51
CA TYR A 52 -0.64 0.63 -1.93
C TYR A 52 0.72 0.65 -1.23
N THR A 53 1.65 1.42 -1.76
CA THR A 53 3.01 1.57 -1.22
C THR A 53 3.37 3.03 -1.01
N PHE A 54 4.58 3.27 -0.54
CA PHE A 54 5.06 4.58 -0.13
C PHE A 54 6.39 4.91 -0.82
N ASP A 55 6.49 6.13 -1.31
CA ASP A 55 7.71 6.72 -1.86
C ASP A 55 7.82 8.20 -1.45
N PRO A 56 8.93 8.65 -0.83
CA PRO A 56 10.05 7.85 -0.34
C PRO A 56 9.64 6.88 0.78
N HIS A 57 10.49 5.88 1.06
CA HIS A 57 10.25 4.92 2.13
C HIS A 57 10.01 5.63 3.49
N PRO A 58 8.98 5.26 4.29
CA PRO A 58 8.62 5.99 5.51
C PRO A 58 9.76 6.20 6.50
N LEU A 59 10.64 5.21 6.67
CA LEU A 59 11.80 5.33 7.56
C LEU A 59 12.82 6.37 7.08
N LYS A 60 12.96 6.58 5.76
CA LYS A 60 13.84 7.63 5.21
C LYS A 60 13.34 9.03 5.57
N VAL A 61 12.02 9.20 5.72
CA VAL A 61 11.39 10.47 6.08
C VAL A 61 11.39 10.70 7.59
N LEU A 62 11.09 9.65 8.35
CA LEU A 62 10.98 9.71 9.82
C LEU A 62 12.34 9.68 10.53
N GLN A 63 13.35 9.07 9.91
CA GLN A 63 14.71 8.95 10.46
C GLN A 63 15.73 9.46 9.44
N ALA A 64 15.58 10.72 9.01
CA ALA A 64 16.41 11.32 7.96
C ALA A 64 17.92 11.29 8.27
N ASP A 65 18.30 11.34 9.56
CA ASP A 65 19.69 11.34 10.00
C ASP A 65 20.31 9.93 10.06
N ARG A 66 19.52 8.87 9.84
CA ARG A 66 19.99 7.48 9.89
C ARG A 66 20.11 6.93 8.47
N PHE A 67 21.27 6.34 8.16
CA PHE A 67 21.44 5.61 6.92
C PHE A 67 20.45 4.43 6.87
N PHE A 68 19.60 4.43 5.84
CA PHE A 68 18.59 3.39 5.60
C PHE A 68 18.77 2.84 4.17
N PRO A 69 19.53 1.75 4.00
CA PRO A 69 19.71 1.15 2.69
C PRO A 69 18.40 0.48 2.24
N LEU A 70 18.01 0.74 0.99
CA LEU A 70 16.89 0.06 0.34
C LEU A 70 17.41 -1.12 -0.47
N ILE A 71 16.64 -2.21 -0.49
CA ILE A 71 16.97 -3.40 -1.28
C ILE A 71 16.76 -3.13 -2.77
N THR A 72 15.76 -2.32 -3.10
CA THR A 72 15.38 -2.00 -4.48
C THR A 72 15.26 -0.50 -4.71
N THR A 73 15.58 -0.04 -5.92
CA THR A 73 15.15 1.30 -6.35
C THR A 73 13.64 1.33 -6.54
N ARG A 74 13.09 2.55 -6.72
CA ARG A 74 11.68 2.73 -7.02
C ARG A 74 11.29 1.99 -8.31
N GLU A 75 12.08 2.16 -9.37
CA GLU A 75 11.84 1.56 -10.69
C GLU A 75 11.93 0.04 -10.65
N GLU A 76 12.88 -0.51 -9.88
CA GLU A 76 13.00 -1.95 -9.67
C GLU A 76 11.78 -2.50 -8.92
N LYS A 77 11.36 -1.82 -7.84
CA LYS A 77 10.15 -2.20 -7.08
C LYS A 77 8.91 -2.19 -7.97
N GLU A 78 8.70 -1.14 -8.76
CA GLU A 78 7.59 -1.03 -9.71
C GLU A 78 7.59 -2.18 -10.72
N ARG A 79 8.74 -2.48 -11.34
CA ARG A 79 8.89 -3.60 -12.30
C ARG A 79 8.59 -4.96 -11.67
N VAL A 80 9.12 -5.23 -10.48
CA VAL A 80 8.89 -6.53 -9.82
C VAL A 80 7.43 -6.67 -9.41
N ILE A 81 6.78 -5.61 -8.93
CA ILE A 81 5.33 -5.63 -8.65
C ILE A 81 4.54 -5.89 -9.93
N GLU A 82 4.87 -5.22 -11.03
CA GLU A 82 4.20 -5.44 -12.32
C GLU A 82 4.29 -6.90 -12.77
N TRP A 83 5.45 -7.54 -12.65
CA TRP A 83 5.64 -8.96 -12.98
C TRP A 83 4.83 -9.92 -12.13
N THR A 84 4.34 -9.50 -10.95
CA THR A 84 3.45 -10.35 -10.14
C THR A 84 2.02 -10.41 -10.67
N GLY A 85 1.65 -9.54 -11.63
CA GLY A 85 0.31 -9.47 -12.19
C GLY A 85 -0.66 -8.58 -11.42
N ILE A 86 -0.15 -7.64 -10.61
CA ILE A 86 -0.98 -6.61 -9.96
C ILE A 86 -1.54 -5.65 -11.02
N ASP A 87 -2.83 -5.31 -10.88
CA ASP A 87 -3.51 -4.42 -11.82
C ASP A 87 -3.12 -2.96 -11.59
N VAL A 88 -3.09 -2.53 -10.32
CA VAL A 88 -2.89 -1.12 -9.93
C VAL A 88 -1.84 -0.98 -8.84
N LEU A 89 -0.92 -0.04 -9.03
CA LEU A 89 0.01 0.44 -8.00
C LEU A 89 -0.33 1.88 -7.62
N ILE A 90 -0.55 2.12 -6.33
CA ILE A 90 -0.63 3.46 -5.74
C ILE A 90 0.67 3.70 -4.99
N SER A 91 1.50 4.59 -5.51
CA SER A 91 2.74 5.04 -4.87
C SER A 91 2.45 6.34 -4.11
N GLU A 92 2.08 6.22 -2.84
CA GLU A 92 1.73 7.37 -2.01
C GLU A 92 2.96 8.15 -1.58
N LYS A 93 2.89 9.48 -1.71
CA LYS A 93 3.97 10.34 -1.28
C LYS A 93 4.02 10.38 0.25
N PHE A 94 4.98 9.69 0.85
CA PHE A 94 5.10 9.70 2.31
C PHE A 94 5.82 10.97 2.78
N THR A 95 5.12 11.79 3.55
CA THR A 95 5.66 13.02 4.15
C THR A 95 5.49 13.00 5.67
N LYS A 96 6.11 13.96 6.38
CA LYS A 96 5.92 14.10 7.82
C LYS A 96 4.48 14.43 8.18
N GLU A 97 3.80 15.19 7.32
CA GLU A 97 2.38 15.55 7.44
C GLU A 97 1.51 14.30 7.26
N PHE A 98 1.79 13.49 6.23
CA PHE A 98 1.10 12.22 6.03
C PHE A 98 1.27 11.28 7.24
N ALA A 99 2.46 11.25 7.85
CA ALA A 99 2.73 10.46 9.04
C ALA A 99 1.95 10.91 10.29
N GLN A 100 1.38 12.12 10.30
CA GLN A 100 0.53 12.59 11.40
C GLN A 100 -0.92 12.14 11.29
N LEU A 101 -1.35 11.60 10.14
CA LEU A 101 -2.70 11.05 10.00
C LEU A 101 -2.93 9.96 11.04
N SER A 102 -4.01 10.09 11.80
CA SER A 102 -4.47 9.03 12.68
C SER A 102 -4.86 7.78 11.87
N THR A 103 -4.95 6.64 12.57
CA THR A 103 -5.42 5.39 11.99
C THR A 103 -6.79 5.57 11.33
N ASP A 104 -7.72 6.22 12.02
CA ASP A 104 -9.10 6.42 11.56
C ASP A 104 -9.16 7.35 10.35
N GLU A 105 -8.37 8.42 10.34
CA GLU A 105 -8.27 9.32 9.18
C GLU A 105 -7.68 8.59 7.98
N PHE A 106 -6.65 7.76 8.16
CA PHE A 106 -6.09 6.97 7.07
C PHE A 106 -7.13 5.98 6.50
N VAL A 107 -7.84 5.24 7.37
CA VAL A 107 -8.88 4.30 6.94
C VAL A 107 -10.00 5.04 6.20
N LYS A 108 -10.58 6.06 6.82
CA LYS A 108 -11.73 6.76 6.27
C LYS A 108 -11.37 7.57 5.03
N GLU A 109 -10.39 8.46 5.13
CA GLU A 109 -10.12 9.45 4.08
C GLU A 109 -9.30 8.88 2.93
N VAL A 110 -8.45 7.88 3.19
CA VAL A 110 -7.64 7.26 2.13
C VAL A 110 -8.30 5.99 1.64
N LEU A 111 -8.50 4.99 2.49
CA LEU A 111 -8.94 3.67 2.05
C LEU A 111 -10.41 3.66 1.63
N CYS A 112 -11.31 4.24 2.42
CA CYS A 112 -12.73 4.26 2.10
C CYS A 112 -13.11 5.34 1.08
N ASN A 113 -12.65 6.58 1.24
CA ASN A 113 -13.11 7.69 0.40
C ASN A 113 -12.37 7.77 -0.94
N LYS A 114 -11.04 7.74 -0.94
CA LYS A 114 -10.23 7.89 -2.16
C LYS A 114 -10.09 6.58 -2.93
N VAL A 115 -9.58 5.54 -2.26
CA VAL A 115 -9.32 4.23 -2.89
C VAL A 115 -10.61 3.44 -3.07
N GLN A 116 -11.60 3.65 -2.18
CA GLN A 116 -12.83 2.86 -2.12
C GLN A 116 -12.55 1.36 -1.99
N ALA A 117 -11.56 1.03 -1.15
CA ALA A 117 -11.11 -0.34 -0.91
C ALA A 117 -12.28 -1.22 -0.46
N LYS A 118 -12.46 -2.35 -1.16
CA LYS A 118 -13.46 -3.35 -0.81
C LYS A 118 -12.92 -4.29 0.27
N GLU A 119 -11.64 -4.66 0.15
CA GLU A 119 -10.93 -5.51 1.09
C GLU A 119 -9.48 -5.02 1.21
N VAL A 120 -8.89 -5.20 2.40
CA VAL A 120 -7.53 -4.76 2.70
C VAL A 120 -6.74 -5.93 3.28
N PHE A 121 -5.56 -6.15 2.71
CA PHE A 121 -4.60 -7.17 3.12
C PHE A 121 -3.33 -6.47 3.59
N ILE A 122 -2.88 -6.84 4.78
CA ILE A 122 -1.62 -6.33 5.34
C ILE A 122 -0.83 -7.48 5.94
N GLY A 123 0.49 -7.32 6.00
CA GLY A 123 1.36 -8.27 6.69
C GLY A 123 1.04 -8.35 8.19
N PRO A 124 1.32 -9.48 8.86
CA PRO A 124 0.99 -9.68 10.27
C PRO A 124 1.62 -8.64 11.20
N ASP A 125 2.81 -8.12 10.86
CA ASP A 125 3.53 -7.11 11.64
C ASP A 125 3.31 -5.67 11.14
N TYR A 126 2.41 -5.48 10.17
CA TYR A 126 2.21 -4.17 9.58
C TYR A 126 1.51 -3.23 10.56
N ARG A 127 2.04 -2.00 10.63
CA ARG A 127 1.50 -0.95 11.47
C ARG A 127 1.32 0.33 10.66
N PHE A 128 0.20 1.01 10.86
CA PHE A 128 -0.17 2.22 10.13
C PHE A 128 -0.76 3.29 11.06
N GLY A 129 -1.01 4.50 10.53
CA GLY A 129 -1.46 5.65 11.31
C GLY A 129 -0.39 6.23 12.24
N ARG A 130 -0.71 7.37 12.84
CA ARG A 130 0.19 8.14 13.72
C ARG A 130 0.79 7.27 14.81
N GLY A 131 2.12 7.27 14.87
CA GLY A 131 2.88 6.51 15.88
C GLY A 131 2.80 4.98 15.72
N ARG A 132 2.42 4.47 14.54
CA ARG A 132 2.30 3.02 14.26
C ARG A 132 1.30 2.33 15.21
N LYS A 133 0.21 3.04 15.56
CA LYS A 133 -0.83 2.53 16.48
C LYS A 133 -1.87 1.66 15.79
N GLY A 134 -2.05 1.78 14.48
CA GLY A 134 -2.92 0.92 13.68
C GLY A 134 -2.37 -0.50 13.61
N THR A 135 -3.17 -1.49 13.99
CA THR A 135 -2.87 -2.93 13.90
C THR A 135 -3.83 -3.63 12.96
N THR A 136 -3.51 -4.88 12.61
CA THR A 136 -4.38 -5.80 11.86
C THR A 136 -5.76 -5.99 12.49
N ASP A 137 -5.87 -5.98 13.81
CA ASP A 137 -7.14 -6.18 14.50
C ASP A 137 -8.12 -5.03 14.26
N LEU A 138 -7.62 -3.80 14.12
CA LEU A 138 -8.45 -2.61 13.84
C LEU A 138 -9.04 -2.58 12.43
N LEU A 139 -8.56 -3.42 11.51
CA LEU A 139 -9.13 -3.53 10.15
C LEU A 139 -10.15 -4.67 10.01
N ARG A 140 -10.36 -5.47 11.06
CA ARG A 140 -11.28 -6.62 11.05
C ARG A 140 -12.67 -6.32 11.64
N SER A 141 -12.85 -5.16 12.25
CA SER A 141 -14.11 -4.67 12.81
C SER A 141 -14.95 -3.93 11.78
#